data_AF-A0A0L0FIQ5-F1
#
_entry.id   AF-A0A0L0FIQ5-F1
#
_cell.length_a   1.000
_cell.length_b   1.000
_cell.length_c   1.000
_cell.angle_alpha   90.00
_cell.angle_beta   90.00
_cell.angle_gamma   90.00
#
_symmetry.space_group_name_H-M   'P 1'
#
loop_
_entity.id
_entity.type
_entity.pdbx_description
1 polymer ?
#
loop_
_entity_poly.entity_id
_entity_poly.type
_entity_poly.pdbx_seq_one_letter_code
_entity_poly.pdbx_strand_id
1 'polypeptide(L)'
;MQANTAANGPPLNTADVYPLIVASATQDANVVQQAYGKLKQAEIRPGFFTALFEIMCQRAYINNQGQLHDHARQIAIIYFKNGVDRYWRKRARNGISEQEKQILRYEL
;
A
#
# COMPACT_ATOMS: atom_id res chain seq x y z
N MET A 1 19.18 19.86 6.88
CA MET A 1 19.29 18.39 6.79
C MET A 1 18.43 17.80 7.90
N GLN A 2 17.26 17.26 7.60
CA GLN A 2 16.50 16.48 8.57
C GLN A 2 16.18 15.16 7.90
N ALA A 3 17.04 14.17 8.18
CA ALA A 3 16.79 12.77 7.90
C ALA A 3 15.61 12.37 8.78
N ASN A 4 14.44 12.22 8.16
CA ASN A 4 13.27 11.73 8.86
C ASN A 4 13.54 10.27 9.21
N THR A 5 13.72 10.06 10.51
CA THR A 5 14.09 8.82 11.14
C THR A 5 13.21 7.68 10.65
N ALA A 6 13.86 6.62 10.20
CA ALA A 6 13.29 5.32 9.93
C ALA A 6 12.30 4.92 11.03
N ALA A 7 11.01 4.98 10.73
CA ALA A 7 9.99 4.39 11.58
C ALA A 7 10.01 2.86 11.41
N ASN A 8 10.97 2.25 12.11
CA ASN A 8 10.98 0.90 12.69
C ASN A 8 10.70 -0.32 11.77
N GLY A 9 11.59 -0.58 10.81
CA GLY A 9 11.70 -1.88 10.14
C GLY A 9 12.21 -1.78 8.70
N PRO A 10 12.54 -2.91 8.04
CA PRO A 10 12.78 -2.92 6.59
C PRO A 10 11.57 -2.32 5.83
N PRO A 11 11.76 -1.76 4.62
CA PRO A 11 10.64 -1.31 3.80
C PRO A 11 9.60 -2.42 3.65
N LEU A 12 8.32 -2.05 3.72
CA LEU A 12 7.24 -2.99 3.46
C LEU A 12 7.36 -3.50 2.03
N ASN A 13 7.07 -4.79 1.85
CA ASN A 13 6.97 -5.40 0.53
C ASN A 13 5.54 -5.86 0.25
N THR A 14 5.32 -6.39 -0.93
CA THR A 14 3.99 -6.83 -1.34
C THR A 14 3.41 -7.97 -0.49
N ALA A 15 4.24 -8.88 0.03
CA ALA A 15 3.78 -9.96 0.90
C ALA A 15 3.25 -9.44 2.25
N ASP A 16 3.74 -8.28 2.71
CA ASP A 16 3.25 -7.64 3.94
C ASP A 16 1.91 -6.91 3.72
N VAL A 17 1.76 -6.26 2.56
CA VAL A 17 0.61 -5.39 2.25
C VAL A 17 -0.57 -6.18 1.68
N TYR A 18 -0.30 -7.19 0.85
CA TYR A 18 -1.33 -7.97 0.15
C TYR A 18 -2.39 -8.59 1.09
N PRO A 19 -2.04 -9.24 2.20
CA PRO A 19 -3.03 -9.81 3.13
C PRO A 19 -3.95 -8.73 3.74
N LEU A 20 -3.44 -7.51 3.96
CA LEU A 20 -4.24 -6.41 4.49
C LEU A 20 -5.26 -5.90 3.47
N ILE A 21 -4.88 -5.89 2.19
CA ILE A 21 -5.79 -5.54 1.09
C ILE A 21 -6.86 -6.62 0.92
N VAL A 22 -6.48 -7.91 0.96
CA VAL A 22 -7.44 -9.03 0.90
C VAL A 22 -8.41 -8.97 2.06
N ALA A 23 -7.93 -8.75 3.30
CA ALA A 23 -8.77 -8.60 4.49
C ALA A 23 -9.76 -7.43 4.36
N SER A 24 -9.33 -6.32 3.75
CA SER A 24 -10.19 -5.16 3.48
C SER A 24 -11.22 -5.38 2.38
N ALA A 25 -11.06 -6.42 1.56
CA ALA A 25 -11.99 -6.80 0.49
C ALA A 25 -13.00 -7.89 0.92
N THR A 26 -12.96 -8.34 2.18
CA THR A 26 -13.91 -9.32 2.72
C THR A 26 -15.25 -8.67 3.11
N GLN A 27 -16.29 -9.48 3.33
CA GLN A 27 -17.58 -9.02 3.84
C GLN A 27 -17.66 -8.94 5.38
N ASP A 28 -16.65 -9.45 6.10
CA ASP A 28 -16.62 -9.45 7.56
C ASP A 28 -16.17 -8.08 8.08
N ALA A 29 -17.11 -7.34 8.67
CA ALA A 29 -16.87 -6.00 9.19
C ALA A 29 -15.77 -5.95 10.27
N ASN A 30 -15.61 -7.00 11.09
CA ASN A 30 -14.57 -7.04 12.12
C ASN A 30 -13.18 -7.17 11.51
N VAL A 31 -13.05 -8.05 10.50
CA VAL A 31 -11.79 -8.25 9.76
C VAL A 31 -11.41 -6.97 9.02
N VAL A 32 -12.40 -6.36 8.35
CA VAL A 32 -12.23 -5.11 7.62
C VAL A 32 -11.76 -3.99 8.56
N GLN A 33 -12.41 -3.80 9.71
CA GLN A 33 -12.03 -2.75 10.68
C GLN A 33 -10.59 -2.92 11.19
N GLN A 34 -10.18 -4.16 11.48
CA GLN A 34 -8.81 -4.45 11.91
C GLN A 34 -7.80 -4.19 10.78
N ALA A 35 -8.14 -4.55 9.54
CA ALA A 35 -7.30 -4.30 8.37
C ALA A 35 -7.10 -2.81 8.13
N TYR A 36 -8.16 -1.99 8.21
CA TYR A 36 -8.07 -0.53 8.12
C TYR A 36 -7.11 0.06 9.16
N GLY A 37 -7.17 -0.43 10.41
CA GLY A 37 -6.26 0.02 11.47
C GLY A 37 -4.79 -0.26 11.14
N LYS A 38 -4.50 -1.46 10.61
CA LYS A 38 -3.15 -1.84 10.18
C LYS A 38 -2.69 -1.08 8.93
N LEU A 39 -3.58 -0.87 7.95
CA LEU A 39 -3.28 -0.11 6.73
C LEU A 39 -2.91 1.33 7.05
N LYS A 40 -3.61 1.98 7.98
CA LYS A 40 -3.27 3.34 8.44
C LYS A 40 -1.87 3.44 9.05
N GLN A 41 -1.41 2.39 9.72
CA GLN A 41 -0.05 2.31 10.26
C GLN A 41 0.97 1.98 9.17
N ALA A 42 0.58 1.20 8.16
CA ALA A 42 1.42 0.85 7.02
C ALA A 42 1.64 2.05 6.08
N GLU A 43 0.66 2.94 5.92
CA GLU A 43 0.74 4.14 5.07
C GLU A 43 1.93 5.05 5.37
N ILE A 44 2.39 5.07 6.61
CA ILE A 44 3.51 5.92 7.04
C ILE A 44 4.86 5.21 6.97
N ARG A 45 4.87 3.92 6.59
CA ARG A 45 6.09 3.13 6.46
C ARG A 45 6.62 3.15 5.03
N PRO A 46 7.96 3.21 4.85
CA PRO A 46 8.57 3.13 3.52
C PRO A 46 8.18 1.83 2.79
N GLY A 47 8.00 1.91 1.47
CA GLY A 47 7.71 0.76 0.61
C GLY A 47 6.22 0.39 0.52
N PHE A 48 5.37 1.00 1.34
CA PHE A 48 3.92 0.76 1.28
C PHE A 48 3.32 1.15 -0.08
N PHE A 49 3.72 2.30 -0.64
CA PHE A 49 3.15 2.76 -1.91
C PHE A 49 3.72 2.00 -3.10
N THR A 50 4.99 1.60 -3.04
CA THR A 50 5.57 0.65 -4.01
C THR A 50 4.84 -0.69 -3.98
N ALA A 51 4.60 -1.26 -2.79
CA ALA A 51 3.86 -2.51 -2.65
C ALA A 51 2.41 -2.40 -3.15
N LEU A 52 1.71 -1.29 -2.84
CA LEU A 52 0.37 -1.03 -3.40
C LEU A 52 0.39 -0.95 -4.93
N PHE A 53 1.40 -0.29 -5.49
CA PHE A 53 1.59 -0.18 -6.94
C PHE A 53 1.78 -1.57 -7.56
N GLU A 54 2.67 -2.39 -6.99
CA GLU A 54 2.88 -3.77 -7.41
C GLU A 54 1.58 -4.59 -7.35
N ILE A 55 0.80 -4.51 -6.27
CA ILE A 55 -0.48 -5.23 -6.14
C ILE A 55 -1.48 -4.82 -7.22
N MET A 56 -1.58 -3.52 -7.55
CA MET A 56 -2.53 -3.07 -8.57
C MET A 56 -2.08 -3.40 -10.00
N CYS A 57 -0.77 -3.44 -10.25
CA CYS A 57 -0.18 -3.71 -11.56
C CYS A 57 -0.03 -5.22 -11.83
N GLN A 58 0.23 -6.02 -10.81
CA GLN A 58 0.36 -7.46 -10.95
C GLN A 58 -0.99 -8.11 -11.25
N ARG A 59 -1.14 -8.58 -12.49
CA ARG A 59 -2.26 -9.43 -12.93
C ARG A 59 -2.16 -10.88 -12.41
N ALA A 60 -1.09 -11.18 -11.68
CA ALA A 60 -0.59 -12.53 -11.38
C ALA A 60 -0.79 -12.97 -9.92
N TYR A 61 -1.47 -12.20 -9.06
CA TYR A 61 -1.97 -12.72 -7.77
C TYR A 61 -3.17 -13.64 -8.02
N ILE A 62 -2.85 -14.78 -8.62
CA ILE A 62 -3.69 -15.94 -8.77
C ILE A 62 -3.48 -16.72 -7.47
N ASN A 63 -4.50 -16.82 -6.62
CA ASN A 63 -4.46 -17.78 -5.52
C ASN A 63 -4.34 -19.21 -6.09
N ASN A 64 -4.02 -20.20 -5.26
CA ASN A 64 -4.03 -21.61 -5.68
C ASN A 64 -5.40 -22.10 -6.21
N GLN A 65 -6.45 -21.26 -6.21
CA GLN A 65 -7.79 -21.52 -6.73
C GLN A 65 -8.14 -20.74 -8.03
N GLY A 66 -7.20 -20.04 -8.68
CA GLY A 66 -7.46 -19.39 -9.97
C GLY A 66 -8.34 -18.13 -9.94
N GLN A 67 -8.69 -17.61 -8.75
CA GLN A 67 -9.61 -16.48 -8.60
C GLN A 67 -8.82 -15.18 -8.44
N LEU A 68 -8.97 -14.26 -9.38
CA LEU A 68 -8.60 -12.85 -9.20
C LEU A 68 -9.50 -12.29 -8.10
N HIS A 69 -8.94 -11.85 -6.97
CA HIS A 69 -9.68 -10.96 -6.08
C HIS A 69 -9.77 -9.57 -6.75
N ASP A 70 -10.62 -9.43 -7.77
CA ASP A 70 -10.88 -8.16 -8.47
C ASP A 70 -11.22 -7.05 -7.45
N HIS A 71 -11.92 -7.40 -6.38
CA HIS A 71 -12.19 -6.50 -5.26
C HIS A 71 -10.93 -6.06 -4.53
N ALA A 72 -9.96 -6.94 -4.24
CA ALA A 72 -8.70 -6.55 -3.60
C ALA A 72 -7.90 -5.58 -4.49
N ARG A 73 -7.86 -5.85 -5.81
CA ARG A 73 -7.23 -4.93 -6.77
C ARG A 73 -7.91 -3.57 -6.80
N GLN A 74 -9.24 -3.53 -6.83
CA GLN A 74 -10.01 -2.28 -6.77
C GLN A 74 -9.73 -1.51 -5.48
N ILE A 75 -9.68 -2.20 -4.34
CA ILE A 75 -9.34 -1.60 -3.05
C ILE A 75 -7.92 -1.03 -3.09
N ALA A 76 -6.92 -1.76 -3.60
CA ALA A 76 -5.55 -1.26 -3.75
C ALA A 76 -5.48 0.02 -4.59
N ILE A 77 -6.21 0.08 -5.72
CA ILE A 77 -6.30 1.28 -6.57
C ILE A 77 -6.89 2.47 -5.81
N ILE A 78 -7.95 2.26 -5.03
CA ILE A 78 -8.59 3.31 -4.23
C ILE A 78 -7.60 3.86 -3.18
N TYR A 79 -6.93 2.97 -2.46
CA TYR A 79 -5.92 3.36 -1.47
C TYR A 79 -4.73 4.10 -2.09
N PHE A 80 -4.24 3.63 -3.23
CA PHE A 80 -3.15 4.27 -3.95
C PHE A 80 -3.55 5.69 -4.37
N LYS A 81 -4.73 5.87 -4.98
CA LYS A 81 -5.22 7.20 -5.39
C LYS A 81 -5.37 8.16 -4.20
N ASN A 82 -5.99 7.69 -3.13
CA ASN A 82 -6.24 8.52 -1.94
C ASN A 82 -4.95 8.86 -1.18
N GLY A 83 -4.03 7.89 -1.07
CA GLY A 83 -2.78 8.04 -0.35
C GLY A 83 -1.74 8.83 -1.13
N VAL A 84 -1.60 8.61 -2.45
CA VAL A 84 -0.64 9.37 -3.27
C VAL A 84 -0.97 10.86 -3.24
N ASP A 85 -2.22 11.29 -3.47
CA ASP A 85 -2.55 12.72 -3.38
C ASP A 85 -2.22 13.30 -1.99
N ARG A 86 -2.48 12.54 -0.92
CA ARG A 86 -2.21 12.98 0.45
C ARG A 86 -0.71 13.08 0.78
N TYR A 87 0.10 12.08 0.42
CA TYR A 87 1.48 11.93 0.88
C TYR A 87 2.55 12.30 -0.18
N TRP A 88 2.18 12.63 -1.41
CA TRP A 88 3.12 13.03 -2.46
C TRP A 88 3.76 14.42 -2.24
N ARG A 89 3.05 15.33 -1.57
CA ARG A 89 3.52 16.70 -1.33
C ARG A 89 4.81 16.69 -0.52
N LYS A 90 5.80 17.50 -0.93
CA LYS A 90 7.13 17.58 -0.28
C LYS A 90 7.10 17.95 1.21
N ARG A 91 6.04 18.61 1.67
CA ARG A 91 5.82 19.00 3.07
C ARG A 91 4.78 18.13 3.80
N ALA A 92 4.34 17.04 3.20
CA ALA A 92 3.41 16.12 3.86
C ALA A 92 4.09 15.47 5.07
N ARG A 93 3.40 15.46 6.21
CA ARG A 93 3.84 14.71 7.38
C ARG A 93 3.81 13.22 7.02
N ASN A 94 4.93 12.53 7.21
CA ASN A 94 5.14 11.14 6.76
C ASN A 94 4.95 10.98 5.24
N GLY A 95 5.36 11.99 4.48
CA GLY A 95 5.29 11.95 3.02
C GLY A 95 6.13 10.81 2.43
N ILE A 96 5.76 10.41 1.21
CA ILE A 96 6.48 9.39 0.43
C ILE A 96 7.93 9.85 0.25
N SER A 97 8.88 8.92 0.44
CA SER A 97 10.31 9.24 0.26
C SER A 97 10.62 9.63 -1.18
N GLU A 98 11.64 10.46 -1.41
CA GLU A 98 11.99 10.88 -2.78
C GLU A 98 12.46 9.71 -3.65
N GLN A 99 13.11 8.71 -3.05
CA GLN A 99 13.49 7.46 -3.72
C GLN A 99 12.24 6.69 -4.18
N GLU A 100 11.26 6.52 -3.30
CA GLU A 100 10.00 5.86 -3.62
C GLU A 100 9.20 6.64 -4.67
N LYS A 101 9.21 7.98 -4.62
CA LYS A 101 8.61 8.80 -5.69
C LYS A 101 9.30 8.62 -7.04
N GLN A 102 10.62 8.46 -7.07
CA GLN A 102 11.35 8.20 -8.32
C GLN A 102 10.93 6.87 -8.94
N ILE A 103 10.83 5.82 -8.13
CA ILE A 103 10.32 4.50 -8.56
C ILE A 103 8.90 4.65 -9.11
N LEU A 104 7.99 5.25 -8.32
CA LEU A 104 6.60 5.42 -8.74
C LEU A 104 6.45 6.27 -10.01
N ARG A 105 7.31 7.26 -10.24
CA ARG A 105 7.31 8.07 -11.48
C ARG A 105 7.86 7.32 -12.69
N TYR A 106 8.74 6.36 -12.48
CA TYR A 106 9.27 5.53 -13.56
C TYR A 106 8.25 4.47 -14.00
N GLU A 107 7.48 3.96 -13.04
CA GLU A 107 6.52 2.88 -13.25
C GLU A 107 5.10 3.35 -13.66
N LEU A 108 4.73 4.61 -13.40
CA LEU A 108 3.46 5.25 -13.82
C LEU A 108 3.56 5.86 -15.23
#